data_AF-A0A2R6DDS7-F1
#
_entry.id   AF-A0A2R6DDS7-F1
#
_cell.length_a   1.000
_cell.length_b   1.000
_cell.length_c   1.000
_cell.angle_alpha   90.00
_cell.angle_beta   90.00
_cell.angle_gamma   90.00
#
_symmetry.space_group_name_H-M   'P 1'
#
loop_
_entity.id
_entity.type
_entity.pdbx_description
1 polymer ?
#
loop_
_entity_poly.entity_id
_entity_poly.type
_entity_poly.pdbx_seq_one_letter_code
_entity_poly.pdbx_strand_id
1 'polypeptide(L)'
;MSKATSGTESSIERTERRAQWESFAFTVSAANVVKIENQSYGDESAEHRYLVNVADGEAVSCSCPADEYHPGKCKHCLAVENETAVMQAASASNDELAEACQ
;
A
#
# COMPACT_ATOMS: atom_id res chain seq x y z
N MET A 1 -14.33 -5.35 -36.07
CA MET A 1 -14.33 -4.87 -34.67
C MET A 1 -13.91 -6.04 -33.80
N SER A 2 -12.61 -6.26 -33.64
CA SER A 2 -12.07 -7.39 -32.89
C SER A 2 -12.25 -7.12 -31.40
N LYS A 3 -13.18 -7.85 -30.76
CA LYS A 3 -13.30 -7.86 -29.29
C LYS A 3 -12.04 -8.50 -28.73
N ALA A 4 -11.25 -7.70 -28.03
CA ALA A 4 -10.03 -8.14 -27.36
C ALA A 4 -10.37 -9.22 -26.31
N THR A 5 -9.80 -10.39 -26.55
CA THR A 5 -9.24 -11.34 -25.58
C THR A 5 -9.77 -11.24 -24.14
N SER A 6 -10.63 -12.20 -23.77
CA SER A 6 -10.75 -12.69 -22.40
C SER A 6 -9.37 -13.14 -21.93
N GLY A 7 -8.66 -12.29 -21.20
CA GLY A 7 -7.39 -12.61 -20.57
C GLY A 7 -7.62 -13.40 -19.30
N THR A 8 -6.98 -14.55 -19.17
CA THR A 8 -6.84 -15.28 -17.91
C THR A 8 -5.96 -14.46 -16.98
N GLU A 9 -6.52 -13.44 -16.35
CA GLU A 9 -5.79 -12.57 -15.42
C GLU A 9 -5.43 -13.37 -14.16
N SER A 10 -4.12 -13.47 -13.90
CA SER A 10 -3.57 -14.10 -12.71
C SER A 10 -4.11 -13.41 -11.45
N SER A 11 -4.17 -14.13 -10.33
CA SER A 11 -4.62 -13.56 -9.05
C SER A 11 -3.77 -12.36 -8.61
N ILE A 12 -2.52 -12.28 -9.08
CA ILE A 12 -1.59 -11.17 -8.82
C ILE A 12 -1.99 -9.94 -9.64
N GLU A 13 -2.25 -10.08 -10.94
CA GLU A 13 -2.66 -8.98 -11.82
C GLU A 13 -4.01 -8.36 -11.39
N ARG A 14 -4.96 -9.20 -10.94
CA ARG A 14 -6.20 -8.71 -10.33
C ARG A 14 -5.97 -7.93 -9.03
N THR A 15 -4.96 -8.32 -8.25
CA THR A 15 -4.63 -7.65 -6.99
C THR A 15 -4.01 -6.27 -7.26
N GLU A 16 -3.14 -6.17 -8.26
CA GLU A 16 -2.56 -4.88 -8.71
C GLU A 16 -3.62 -3.92 -9.26
N ARG A 17 -4.54 -4.39 -10.12
CA ARG A 17 -5.62 -3.53 -10.65
C ARG A 17 -6.50 -2.98 -9.53
N ARG A 18 -6.80 -3.79 -8.51
CA ARG A 18 -7.57 -3.33 -7.34
C ARG A 18 -6.77 -2.35 -6.48
N ALA A 19 -5.46 -2.57 -6.31
CA ALA A 19 -4.59 -1.62 -5.63
C ALA A 19 -4.58 -0.23 -6.31
N GLN A 20 -4.73 -0.19 -7.64
CA GLN A 20 -4.78 1.06 -8.40
C GLN A 20 -6.16 1.73 -8.45
N TRP A 21 -7.25 0.96 -8.41
CA TRP A 21 -8.60 1.50 -8.66
C TRP A 21 -9.45 1.64 -7.38
N GLU A 22 -9.11 0.94 -6.29
CA GLU A 22 -9.78 1.11 -5.00
C GLU A 22 -9.33 2.42 -4.31
N SER A 23 -10.27 3.10 -3.65
CA SER A 23 -9.94 4.32 -2.90
C SER A 23 -9.32 3.96 -1.56
N PHE A 24 -8.06 4.36 -1.36
CA PHE A 24 -7.33 4.20 -0.11
C PHE A 24 -7.01 5.58 0.48
N ALA A 25 -7.20 5.73 1.78
CA ALA A 25 -6.65 6.85 2.52
C ALA A 25 -5.35 6.43 3.20
N PHE A 26 -4.33 7.26 3.03
CA PHE A 26 -3.01 7.03 3.60
C PHE A 26 -2.74 8.08 4.67
N THR A 27 -2.14 7.65 5.78
CA THR A 27 -1.68 8.56 6.84
C THR A 27 -0.30 8.11 7.30
N VAL A 28 0.70 8.94 7.03
CA VAL A 28 2.08 8.69 7.48
C VAL A 28 2.16 9.07 8.96
N SER A 29 2.44 8.11 9.84
CA SER A 29 2.32 8.33 11.29
C SER A 29 3.63 8.71 11.96
N ALA A 30 4.75 8.05 11.62
CA ALA A 30 6.15 8.37 11.98
C ALA A 30 7.05 7.16 11.63
N ALA A 31 8.35 7.38 11.44
CA ALA A 31 9.39 6.34 11.33
C ALA A 31 9.07 5.19 10.35
N ASN A 32 8.72 5.54 9.11
CA ASN A 32 8.41 4.62 8.02
C ASN A 32 7.12 3.78 8.18
N VAL A 33 6.21 4.16 9.08
CA VAL A 33 4.91 3.49 9.21
C VAL A 33 3.82 4.29 8.49
N VAL A 34 3.20 3.67 7.50
CA VAL A 34 2.07 4.19 6.75
C VAL A 34 0.79 3.48 7.20
N LYS A 35 -0.17 4.24 7.71
CA LYS A 35 -1.52 3.73 7.95
C LYS A 35 -2.29 3.80 6.65
N ILE A 36 -2.92 2.70 6.28
CA ILE A 36 -3.79 2.63 5.11
C ILE A 36 -5.20 2.24 5.54
N GLU A 37 -6.19 2.97 5.04
CA GLU A 37 -7.61 2.72 5.26
C GLU A 37 -8.29 2.53 3.91
N ASN A 38 -8.92 1.37 3.71
CA ASN A 38 -9.65 1.10 2.47
C ASN A 38 -11.02 1.77 2.50
N GLN A 39 -11.13 2.96 1.90
CA GLN A 39 -12.36 3.74 1.83
C GLN A 39 -13.40 3.16 0.87
N SER A 40 -13.03 2.18 0.05
CA SER A 40 -13.97 1.48 -0.85
C SER A 40 -15.12 0.79 -0.09
N TYR A 41 -14.95 0.54 1.21
CA TYR A 41 -15.94 -0.10 2.07
C TYR A 41 -16.91 0.88 2.77
N GLY A 42 -16.82 2.19 2.54
CA GLY A 42 -17.78 3.16 3.08
C GLY A 42 -17.76 3.24 4.62
N ASP A 43 -18.87 2.95 5.28
CA ASP A 43 -18.96 3.01 6.75
C ASP A 43 -18.09 1.95 7.47
N GLU A 44 -17.78 0.82 6.81
CA GLU A 44 -16.93 -0.25 7.34
C GLU A 44 -15.43 0.00 7.10
N SER A 45 -15.06 1.12 6.48
CA SER A 45 -13.66 1.48 6.20
C SER A 45 -12.81 1.48 7.48
N ALA A 46 -13.43 1.80 8.61
CA ALA A 46 -12.80 1.83 9.91
C ALA A 46 -12.24 0.47 10.37
N GLU A 47 -12.85 -0.63 9.94
CA GLU A 47 -12.43 -2.00 10.24
C GLU A 47 -11.34 -2.49 9.27
N HIS A 48 -11.08 -1.73 8.21
CA HIS A 48 -10.07 -2.00 7.19
C HIS A 48 -8.90 -1.03 7.26
N ARG A 49 -8.47 -0.73 8.48
CA ARG A 49 -7.25 0.02 8.77
C ARG A 49 -6.10 -0.92 9.02
N TYR A 50 -5.04 -0.78 8.24
CA TYR A 50 -3.82 -1.58 8.37
C TYR A 50 -2.59 -0.69 8.47
N LEU A 51 -1.53 -1.25 9.02
CA LEU A 51 -0.22 -0.62 9.13
C LEU A 51 0.70 -1.27 8.10
N VAL A 52 1.23 -0.46 7.20
CA VAL A 52 2.26 -0.85 6.25
C VAL A 52 3.58 -0.28 6.74
N ASN A 53 4.57 -1.14 6.91
CA ASN A 53 5.93 -0.69 7.19
C ASN A 53 6.67 -0.53 5.88
N VAL A 54 7.24 0.65 5.69
CA VAL A 54 8.16 0.98 4.60
C VAL A 54 9.57 0.83 5.15
N ALA A 55 10.49 0.29 4.38
CA ALA A 55 11.92 0.29 4.68
C ALA A 55 12.70 0.43 3.38
N ASP A 56 13.76 1.23 3.40
CA ASP A 56 14.61 1.48 2.22
C ASP A 56 13.84 1.92 0.96
N GLY A 57 12.69 2.59 1.14
CA GLY A 57 11.83 3.00 0.03
C GLY A 57 11.03 1.87 -0.61
N GLU A 58 10.76 0.79 0.12
CA GLU A 58 9.87 -0.31 -0.29
C GLU A 58 8.89 -0.70 0.84
N ALA A 59 7.65 -1.08 0.50
CA ALA A 59 6.71 -1.61 1.48
C ALA A 59 7.06 -3.07 1.80
N VAL A 60 7.67 -3.29 2.96
CA VAL A 60 8.25 -4.58 3.35
C VAL A 60 7.29 -5.50 4.10
N SER A 61 6.29 -4.94 4.79
CA SER A 61 5.30 -5.74 5.53
C SER A 61 4.00 -4.98 5.71
N CYS A 62 2.90 -5.74 5.83
CA CYS A 62 1.59 -5.17 6.14
C CYS A 62 0.91 -5.97 7.26
N SER A 63 0.24 -5.28 8.17
CA SER A 63 -0.52 -5.91 9.25
C SER A 63 -1.83 -6.59 8.80
N CYS A 64 -2.05 -6.74 7.49
CA CYS A 64 -3.26 -7.34 6.94
C CYS A 64 -3.10 -8.86 6.82
N PRO A 65 -4.19 -9.64 6.97
CA PRO A 65 -4.12 -11.10 6.86
C PRO A 65 -3.65 -11.57 5.48
N ALA A 66 -3.84 -10.76 4.43
CA ALA A 66 -3.39 -11.11 3.09
C ALA A 66 -1.87 -11.19 2.96
N ASP A 67 -1.11 -10.48 3.81
CA ASP A 67 0.37 -10.55 3.85
C ASP A 67 0.87 -11.90 4.36
N GLU A 68 0.10 -12.53 5.26
CA GLU A 68 0.41 -13.85 5.83
C GLU A 68 0.03 -15.00 4.89
N TYR A 69 -1.12 -14.89 4.21
CA TYR A 69 -1.69 -15.98 3.41
C TYR A 69 -1.28 -15.99 1.94
N HIS A 70 -0.79 -14.88 1.38
CA HIS A 70 -0.43 -14.80 -0.03
C HIS A 70 1.09 -14.67 -0.23
N PRO A 71 1.71 -15.51 -1.08
CA PRO A 71 3.10 -15.29 -1.48
C PRO A 71 3.15 -14.08 -2.43
N GLY A 72 3.40 -12.90 -1.88
CA GLY A 72 3.56 -11.65 -2.64
C GLY A 72 3.12 -10.42 -1.84
N LYS A 73 3.40 -9.23 -2.38
CA LYS A 73 2.95 -7.97 -1.76
C LYS A 73 1.43 -7.91 -1.74
N CYS A 74 0.86 -7.69 -0.56
CA CYS A 74 -0.58 -7.49 -0.45
C CYS A 74 -1.02 -6.23 -1.22
N LYS A 75 -2.31 -6.13 -1.55
CA LYS A 75 -2.86 -4.97 -2.26
C LYS A 75 -2.54 -3.64 -1.57
N HIS A 76 -2.37 -3.65 -0.25
CA HIS A 76 -2.05 -2.47 0.53
C HIS A 76 -0.61 -2.02 0.32
N CYS A 77 0.36 -2.95 0.32
CA CYS A 77 1.75 -2.63 0.00
C CYS A 77 1.87 -2.07 -1.42
N LEU A 78 1.17 -2.70 -2.39
CA LEU A 78 1.14 -2.22 -3.77
C LEU A 78 0.49 -0.84 -3.90
N ALA A 79 -0.59 -0.57 -3.14
CA ALA A 79 -1.24 0.74 -3.14
C ALA A 79 -0.32 1.83 -2.58
N VAL A 80 0.41 1.53 -1.50
CA VAL A 80 1.42 2.46 -0.95
C VAL A 80 2.54 2.70 -1.96
N GLU A 81 3.05 1.65 -2.61
CA GLU A 81 4.11 1.78 -3.62
C GLU A 81 3.68 2.53 -4.89
N ASN A 82 2.41 2.41 -5.27
CA ASN A 82 1.85 3.16 -6.38
C ASN A 82 1.74 4.67 -6.06
N GLU A 83 1.60 5.03 -4.79
CA GLU A 83 1.53 6.40 -4.31
C GLU A 83 2.91 6.94 -3.92
N THR A 84 3.67 7.38 -4.92
CA THR A 84 5.02 7.92 -4.75
C THR A 84 5.10 9.02 -3.68
N ALA A 85 4.06 9.86 -3.55
CA ALA A 85 4.02 10.92 -2.54
C ALA A 85 4.00 10.36 -1.11
N VAL A 86 3.27 9.27 -0.87
CA VAL A 86 3.19 8.58 0.42
C VAL A 86 4.52 7.90 0.73
N MET A 87 5.12 7.25 -0.26
CA MET A 87 6.44 6.62 -0.13
C MET A 87 7.53 7.64 0.23
N GLN A 88 7.57 8.76 -0.50
CA GLN A 88 8.52 9.85 -0.22
C GLN A 88 8.30 10.46 1.17
N ALA A 89 7.04 10.66 1.59
CA ALA A 89 6.74 11.17 2.93
C ALA A 89 7.14 10.18 4.03
N ALA A 90 6.93 8.88 3.80
CA ALA A 90 7.33 7.83 4.73
C ALA A 90 8.84 7.73 4.91
N SER A 91 9.62 7.84 3.81
CA SER A 91 11.08 7.80 3.86
C SER A 91 11.71 9.13 4.28
N ALA A 92 11.13 10.29 3.95
CA ALA A 92 11.59 11.59 4.45
C ALA A 92 11.48 11.69 5.99
N SER A 93 10.44 11.08 6.57
CA SER A 93 10.30 10.98 8.03
C SER A 93 11.44 10.19 8.71
N ASN A 94 12.20 9.39 7.94
CA ASN A 94 13.39 8.68 8.40
C ASN A 94 14.64 9.54 8.29
N ASP A 95 14.71 10.38 7.26
CA ASP A 95 15.84 11.25 6.97
C ASP A 95 15.89 12.49 7.90
N GLU A 96 14.73 13.04 8.27
CA GLU A 96 14.66 14.14 9.26
C GLU A 96 15.14 13.72 10.67
N LEU A 97 15.16 12.42 10.99
CA LEU A 97 15.81 11.88 12.20
C LEU A 97 17.33 11.72 12.04
N ALA A 98 17.84 11.66 10.80
CA ALA A 98 19.27 11.59 10.49
C ALA A 98 19.93 12.98 10.42
N GLU A 99 19.19 14.03 10.01
CA GLU A 99 19.70 15.41 9.90
C GLU A 99 19.63 16.23 11.20
N ALA A 100 19.24 15.65 12.34
CA ALA A 100 19.28 16.32 13.65
C ALA A 100 20.69 16.40 14.29
N CYS A 101 21.75 16.06 13.54
CA CYS A 101 23.14 16.11 13.99
C CYS A 101 24.07 16.62 12.87
N GLN A 102 23.81 17.81 12.34
CA GLN A 102 24.78 18.61 11.58
C GLN A 102 24.96 20.00 12.21
#